data_AF-A0A0N0XBB3-F1
#
_entry.id   AF-A0A0N0XBB3-F1
#
_cell.length_a   1.000
_cell.length_b   1.000
_cell.length_c   1.000
_cell.angle_alpha   90.00
_cell.angle_beta   90.00
_cell.angle_gamma   90.00
#
_symmetry.space_group_name_H-M   'P 1'
#
loop_
_entity.id
_entity.type
_entity.pdbx_description
1 polymer ?
#
loop_
_entity_poly.entity_id
_entity_poly.type
_entity_poly.pdbx_seq_one_letter_code
_entity_poly.pdbx_strand_id
1 'polypeptide(L)'
;MKNTHYIRAEQPAILTAPVTLNITGTLLAELNLYRQARHNYFSCPQDVADAERSRRLQTLERLGEQLASTLAIDVLLELGEPSDFE
;
A
#
# COMPACT_ATOMS: atom_id res chain seq x y z
N MET A 1 14.57 24.81 46.62
CA MET A 1 13.37 24.86 45.75
C MET A 1 13.42 23.65 44.84
N LYS A 2 12.44 22.75 44.88
CA LYS A 2 12.42 21.54 44.04
C LYS A 2 11.79 21.89 42.69
N ASN A 3 12.56 21.78 41.60
CA ASN A 3 12.06 21.92 40.24
C ASN A 3 11.24 20.68 39.89
N THR A 4 9.91 20.78 40.02
CA THR A 4 8.98 19.80 39.46
C THR A 4 9.00 19.92 37.94
N HIS A 5 9.70 19.00 37.27
CA HIS A 5 9.60 18.81 35.83
C HIS A 5 8.20 18.27 35.50
N TYR A 6 7.40 19.05 34.79
CA TYR A 6 6.13 18.60 34.24
C TYR A 6 6.42 17.70 33.04
N ILE A 7 6.25 16.38 33.20
CA ILE A 7 6.25 15.44 32.08
C ILE A 7 4.87 15.59 31.41
N ARG A 8 4.82 16.24 30.24
CA ARG A 8 3.64 16.17 29.37
C ARG A 8 3.54 14.72 28.90
N ALA A 9 2.59 13.97 29.46
CA ALA A 9 2.17 12.74 28.82
C ALA A 9 1.54 13.13 27.48
N GLU A 10 2.14 12.70 26.37
CA GLU A 10 1.49 12.75 25.07
C GLU A 10 0.12 12.06 25.19
N GLN A 11 -0.91 12.64 24.57
CA GLN A 11 -2.23 12.02 24.57
C GLN A 11 -2.07 10.60 23.99
N PRO A 12 -2.61 9.56 24.65
CA PRO A 12 -2.59 8.23 24.08
C PRO A 12 -3.25 8.30 22.71
N ALA A 13 -2.52 7.87 21.67
CA ALA A 13 -3.09 7.76 20.34
C ALA A 13 -4.36 6.93 20.46
N ILE A 14 -5.51 7.56 20.21
CA ILE A 14 -6.77 6.84 20.10
C ILE A 14 -6.55 5.89 18.95
N LEU A 15 -6.41 4.59 19.26
CA LEU A 15 -6.42 3.53 18.26
C LEU A 15 -7.82 3.58 17.64
N THR A 16 -7.98 4.36 16.58
CA THR A 16 -9.18 4.32 15.75
C THR A 16 -9.34 2.88 15.28
N ALA A 17 -10.57 2.39 15.28
CA ALA A 17 -10.85 1.05 14.78
C ALA A 17 -10.23 0.89 13.37
N PRO A 18 -9.65 -0.27 13.05
CA PRO A 18 -9.04 -0.47 11.74
C PRO A 18 -10.07 -0.21 10.65
N VAL A 19 -9.69 0.62 9.68
CA VAL A 19 -10.52 0.92 8.50
C VAL A 19 -10.75 -0.39 7.76
N THR A 20 -12.01 -0.78 7.61
CA THR A 20 -12.39 -1.98 6.87
C THR A 20 -12.81 -1.55 5.48
N LEU A 21 -12.01 -1.91 4.47
CA LEU A 21 -12.33 -1.60 3.08
C LEU A 21 -13.13 -2.74 2.46
N ASN A 22 -14.26 -2.39 1.84
CA ASN A 22 -14.97 -3.32 0.98
C ASN A 22 -14.27 -3.38 -0.37
N ILE A 23 -13.56 -4.47 -0.63
CA ILE A 23 -12.84 -4.68 -1.87
C ILE A 23 -13.85 -4.84 -3.01
N THR A 24 -13.90 -3.85 -3.90
CA THR A 24 -14.67 -3.91 -5.14
C THR A 24 -14.07 -4.94 -6.11
N GLY A 25 -14.88 -5.44 -7.05
CA GLY A 25 -14.42 -6.45 -8.02
C GLY A 25 -13.21 -5.99 -8.85
N THR A 26 -13.08 -4.69 -9.10
CA THR A 26 -11.94 -4.07 -9.79
C THR A 26 -10.67 -4.11 -8.94
N LEU A 27 -10.73 -3.69 -7.67
CA LEU A 27 -9.58 -3.75 -6.75
C LEU A 27 -9.11 -5.20 -6.54
N LEU A 28 -10.04 -6.16 -6.49
CA LEU A 28 -9.69 -7.58 -6.39
C LEU A 28 -8.94 -8.08 -7.64
N ALA A 29 -9.32 -7.63 -8.83
CA ALA A 29 -8.63 -7.98 -10.07
C ALA A 29 -7.21 -7.41 -10.10
N GLU A 30 -7.02 -6.15 -9.71
CA GLU A 30 -5.69 -5.51 -9.62
C GLU A 30 -4.79 -6.23 -8.61
N LEU A 31 -5.33 -6.57 -7.45
CA LEU A 31 -4.61 -7.34 -6.43
C LEU A 31 -4.16 -8.71 -6.96
N ASN A 32 -5.01 -9.38 -7.75
CA ASN A 32 -4.66 -10.65 -8.36
C ASN A 32 -3.56 -10.51 -9.43
N LEU A 33 -3.63 -9.48 -10.26
CA LEU A 33 -2.58 -9.18 -11.25
C LEU A 33 -1.24 -8.89 -10.56
N TYR A 34 -1.25 -8.07 -9.50
CA TYR A 34 -0.06 -7.78 -8.72
C TYR A 34 0.53 -9.06 -8.09
N ARG A 35 -0.30 -9.93 -7.50
CA ARG A 35 0.15 -11.21 -6.94
C ARG A 35 0.79 -12.12 -7.99
N GLN A 36 0.19 -12.21 -9.18
CA GLN A 36 0.75 -12.99 -10.28
C GLN A 36 2.10 -12.43 -10.75
N ALA A 37 2.20 -11.11 -10.93
CA ALA A 37 3.46 -10.46 -11.31
C ALA A 37 4.55 -10.65 -10.24
N ARG A 38 4.16 -10.55 -8.96
CA ARG A 38 5.06 -10.79 -7.82
C ARG A 38 5.58 -12.21 -7.83
N HIS A 39 4.70 -13.19 -8.03
CA HIS A 39 5.10 -14.58 -8.19
C HIS A 39 6.06 -14.74 -9.37
N ASN A 40 5.72 -14.24 -10.55
CA ASN A 40 6.53 -14.35 -11.77
C ASN A 40 7.93 -13.74 -11.63
N TYR A 41 8.07 -12.66 -10.85
CA TYR A 41 9.35 -12.03 -10.57
C TYR A 41 10.19 -12.85 -9.58
N PHE A 42 9.62 -13.26 -8.43
CA PHE A 42 10.36 -13.98 -7.39
C PHE A 42 10.58 -15.46 -7.70
N SER A 43 9.74 -16.08 -8.53
CA SER A 43 9.92 -17.44 -9.03
C SER A 43 10.86 -17.50 -10.23
N CYS A 44 11.40 -16.35 -10.68
CA CYS A 44 12.26 -16.26 -11.84
C CYS A 44 13.59 -16.99 -11.58
N PRO A 45 13.94 -18.01 -12.40
CA PRO A 45 15.22 -18.70 -12.29
C PRO A 45 16.44 -17.75 -12.39
N GLN A 46 17.55 -18.13 -11.77
CA GLN A 46 18.75 -17.27 -11.73
C GLN A 46 19.44 -17.13 -13.09
N ASP A 47 19.21 -18.07 -14.00
CA ASP A 47 19.73 -18.14 -15.37
C ASP A 47 18.93 -17.32 -16.39
N VAL A 48 17.83 -16.68 -15.98
CA VAL A 48 17.07 -15.78 -16.85
C VAL A 48 17.90 -14.54 -17.19
N ALA A 49 17.91 -14.17 -18.46
CA ALA A 49 18.59 -12.98 -18.96
C ALA A 49 18.16 -11.71 -18.20
N ASP A 50 19.13 -10.83 -17.90
CA ASP A 50 18.89 -9.60 -17.12
C ASP A 50 17.81 -8.69 -17.72
N ALA A 51 17.68 -8.69 -19.05
CA ALA A 51 16.62 -7.95 -19.75
C ALA A 51 15.22 -8.45 -19.38
N GLU A 52 15.03 -9.77 -19.29
CA GLU A 52 13.74 -10.37 -18.91
C GLU A 52 13.48 -10.21 -17.41
N ARG A 53 14.52 -10.31 -16.55
CA ARG A 53 14.39 -9.98 -15.13
C ARG A 53 13.96 -8.53 -14.92
N SER A 54 14.60 -7.59 -15.63
CA SER A 54 14.29 -6.17 -15.58
C SER A 54 12.86 -5.89 -16.07
N ARG A 55 12.42 -6.53 -17.15
CA ARG A 55 11.05 -6.42 -17.67
C ARG A 55 10.02 -6.89 -16.64
N ARG A 56 10.28 -8.01 -15.95
CA ARG A 56 9.40 -8.53 -14.90
C ARG A 56 9.34 -7.58 -13.70
N LEU A 57 10.48 -7.00 -13.31
CA LEU A 57 10.53 -5.98 -12.26
C LEU A 57 9.68 -4.77 -12.61
N GLN A 58 9.87 -4.20 -13.81
CA GLN A 58 9.07 -3.05 -14.28
C GLN A 58 7.57 -3.36 -14.30
N THR A 59 7.20 -4.59 -14.68
CA THR A 59 5.79 -5.02 -14.66
C THR A 59 5.24 -5.10 -13.24
N LEU A 60 6.03 -5.63 -12.29
CA LEU A 60 5.68 -5.69 -10.88
C LEU A 60 5.52 -4.30 -10.27
N GLU A 61 6.46 -3.39 -10.54
CA GLU A 61 6.45 -2.01 -10.05
C GLU A 61 5.20 -1.27 -10.56
N ARG A 62 4.95 -1.29 -11.88
CA ARG A 62 3.77 -0.66 -12.48
C ARG A 62 2.46 -1.17 -11.89
N LEU A 63 2.32 -2.49 -11.72
CA LEU A 63 1.11 -3.06 -11.12
C LEU A 63 1.00 -2.75 -9.62
N GLY A 64 2.13 -2.61 -8.93
CA GLY A 64 2.17 -2.17 -7.54
C GLY A 64 1.73 -0.73 -7.38
N GLU A 65 2.22 0.17 -8.23
CA GLU A 65 1.81 1.58 -8.28
C GLU A 65 0.31 1.70 -8.55
N GLN A 66 -0.20 1.02 -9.59
CA GLN A 66 -1.63 1.05 -9.91
C GLN A 66 -2.48 0.58 -8.73
N LEU A 67 -2.15 -0.56 -8.11
CA LEU A 67 -2.88 -1.08 -6.96
C LEU A 67 -2.82 -0.11 -5.77
N ALA A 68 -1.65 0.48 -5.50
CA ALA A 68 -1.46 1.42 -4.41
C ALA A 68 -2.29 2.70 -4.62
N SER A 69 -2.34 3.22 -5.85
CA SER A 69 -3.16 4.37 -6.21
C SER A 69 -4.65 4.08 -6.02
N THR A 70 -5.16 2.96 -6.55
CA THR A 70 -6.57 2.57 -6.36
C THR A 70 -6.90 2.39 -4.88
N LEU A 71 -6.04 1.70 -4.13
CA LEU A 71 -6.22 1.49 -2.70
C LEU A 71 -6.20 2.80 -1.91
N ALA A 72 -5.32 3.74 -2.27
CA ALA A 72 -5.26 5.05 -1.62
C ALA A 72 -6.57 5.82 -1.81
N ILE A 73 -7.13 5.82 -3.03
CA ILE A 73 -8.43 6.44 -3.31
C ILE A 73 -9.52 5.79 -2.46
N ASP A 74 -9.60 4.46 -2.42
CA ASP A 74 -10.61 3.75 -1.63
C ASP A 74 -10.47 4.04 -0.12
N VAL A 75 -9.24 4.15 0.39
CA VAL A 75 -8.97 4.55 1.79
C VAL A 75 -9.42 5.97 2.07
N LEU A 76 -9.10 6.92 1.20
CA LEU A 76 -9.51 8.32 1.35
C LEU A 76 -11.03 8.42 1.40
N LEU A 77 -11.72 7.72 0.48
CA LEU A 77 -13.18 7.69 0.46
C LEU A 77 -13.78 7.08 1.73
N GLU A 78 -13.23 5.97 2.23
CA GLU A 78 -13.71 5.33 3.47
C GLU A 78 -13.45 6.19 4.71
N LEU A 79 -12.37 6.98 4.71
CA LEU A 79 -12.05 7.97 5.75
C LEU A 79 -12.90 9.25 5.64
N GLY A 80 -13.71 9.40 4.58
CA GLY A 80 -14.49 10.60 4.30
C GLY A 80 -13.63 11.80 3.90
N GLU A 81 -12.40 11.55 3.44
CA GLU A 81 -11.50 12.59 2.93
C GLU A 81 -11.97 13.06 1.54
N PRO A 82 -11.88 14.36 1.25
CA PRO A 82 -12.25 14.88 -0.05
C PRO A 82 -11.32 14.30 -1.13
N SER A 83 -11.90 13.86 -2.23
CA SER A 83 -11.20 13.31 -3.40
C SER A 83 -10.28 14.31 -4.11
N ASP A 84 -10.27 15.57 -3.68
CA ASP A 84 -9.73 16.72 -4.44
C ASP A 84 -8.34 17.17 -3.96
N PHE A 85 -7.54 16.28 -3.37
CA PHE A 85 -6.12 16.54 -3.15
C PHE A 85 -5.33 16.29 -4.45
N GLU A 86 -5.50 17.19 -5.43
CA GLU A 86 -4.51 17.44 -6.50
C GLU A 86 -3.49 18.50 -6.06
#